data_AF-A0A369AIA9-F1
#
_entry.id   AF-A0A369AIA9-F1
#
_cell.length_a   1.000
_cell.length_b   1.000
_cell.length_c   1.000
_cell.angle_alpha   90.00
_cell.angle_beta   90.00
_cell.angle_gamma   90.00
#
_symmetry.space_group_name_H-M   'P 1'
#
loop_
_entity.id
_entity.type
_entity.pdbx_description
1 polymer ?
#
loop_
_entity_poly.entity_id
_entity_poly.type
_entity_poly.pdbx_seq_one_letter_code
_entity_poly.pdbx_strand_id
1 'polypeptide(L)'
;MLVFIIMVSLFAATSYADDDIPLDKAEVAGQSAETQEKVIEDFITVTRPEDNETTDNRLFVVCGVTKYEGIIVELKKFNFRDNKYESITVDGESSWLIGDGGFFAKEIELDEGVNRIKFIAYKDAEPEVKQVSVFKVMVKKNIKKQIKDGMDNKLINII
;
A
#
# COMPACT_ATOMS: atom_id res chain seq x y z
N MET A 1 -43.45 26.41 16.14
CA MET A 1 -42.84 25.07 16.04
C MET A 1 -42.98 24.64 14.59
N LEU A 2 -41.90 24.72 13.81
CA LEU A 2 -41.90 24.48 12.37
C LEU A 2 -41.46 23.03 12.13
N VAL A 3 -42.27 22.23 11.46
CA VAL A 3 -41.94 20.86 11.03
C VAL A 3 -42.15 20.77 9.52
N PHE A 4 -41.07 20.35 8.85
CA PHE A 4 -40.92 20.02 7.43
C PHE A 4 -41.84 18.89 6.96
N ILE A 5 -41.99 18.73 5.62
CA ILE A 5 -42.16 17.48 4.80
C ILE A 5 -43.10 17.75 3.59
N ILE A 6 -42.96 17.31 2.31
CA ILE A 6 -42.02 16.52 1.47
C ILE A 6 -42.45 16.78 -0.01
N MET A 7 -41.60 16.33 -0.95
CA MET A 7 -41.92 15.78 -2.28
C MET A 7 -41.95 16.74 -3.47
N VAL A 8 -40.99 16.54 -4.39
CA VAL A 8 -41.30 16.57 -5.82
C VAL A 8 -40.61 15.38 -6.50
N SER A 9 -41.41 14.72 -7.32
CA SER A 9 -41.26 13.46 -8.02
C SER A 9 -40.27 13.45 -9.19
N LEU A 10 -39.76 12.25 -9.50
CA LEU A 10 -39.12 11.91 -10.76
C LEU A 10 -40.04 12.18 -11.97
N PHE A 11 -39.45 12.61 -13.09
CA PHE A 11 -39.88 12.20 -14.43
C PHE A 11 -38.64 11.86 -15.26
N ALA A 12 -38.66 10.65 -15.83
CA ALA A 12 -37.71 10.17 -16.82
C ALA A 12 -38.20 10.53 -18.22
N ALA A 13 -37.27 10.83 -19.14
CA ALA A 13 -37.48 10.64 -20.57
C ALA A 13 -36.12 10.32 -21.22
N THR A 14 -36.08 9.19 -21.91
CA THR A 14 -35.03 8.78 -22.84
C THR A 14 -35.48 9.12 -24.26
N SER A 15 -34.60 9.67 -25.11
CA SER A 15 -34.64 9.38 -26.55
C SER A 15 -33.27 9.65 -27.18
N TYR A 16 -32.75 8.63 -27.86
CA TYR A 16 -31.56 8.66 -28.71
C TYR A 16 -31.78 9.51 -29.96
N ALA A 17 -30.73 10.18 -30.43
CA ALA A 17 -30.53 10.48 -31.84
C ALA A 17 -29.02 10.40 -32.13
N ASP A 18 -28.69 9.42 -32.97
CA ASP A 18 -27.43 9.20 -33.68
C ASP A 18 -27.46 10.10 -34.92
N ASP A 19 -26.42 10.90 -35.15
CA ASP A 19 -26.03 11.41 -36.48
C ASP A 19 -24.67 12.11 -36.34
N ASP A 20 -23.68 11.54 -37.03
CA ASP A 20 -22.28 11.96 -37.07
C ASP A 20 -22.03 13.24 -37.91
N ILE A 21 -20.91 13.91 -37.57
CA ILE A 21 -20.06 14.86 -38.33
C ILE A 21 -20.50 16.35 -38.34
N PRO A 22 -19.63 17.41 -38.20
CA PRO A 22 -18.15 17.46 -38.24
C PRO A 22 -17.42 18.19 -37.09
N LEU A 23 -16.12 17.88 -37.07
CA LEU A 23 -15.01 18.50 -36.36
C LEU A 23 -14.66 19.91 -36.94
N ASP A 24 -14.80 20.98 -36.16
CA ASP A 24 -13.79 22.04 -35.88
C ASP A 24 -14.47 23.32 -35.30
N LYS A 25 -13.91 23.79 -34.18
CA LYS A 25 -14.03 25.12 -33.51
C LYS A 25 -15.40 25.82 -33.42
N ALA A 26 -15.85 26.07 -32.19
CA ALA A 26 -15.51 27.31 -31.47
C ALA A 26 -16.24 27.41 -30.12
N GLU A 27 -15.43 27.63 -29.07
CA GLU A 27 -15.64 28.51 -27.92
C GLU A 27 -16.97 28.58 -27.12
N VAL A 28 -16.79 28.29 -25.83
CA VAL A 28 -17.24 29.05 -24.64
C VAL A 28 -18.71 28.87 -24.24
N ALA A 29 -18.91 28.03 -23.22
CA ALA A 29 -19.28 28.45 -21.87
C ALA A 29 -19.74 27.23 -21.06
N GLY A 30 -18.97 26.86 -20.04
CA GLY A 30 -19.38 25.85 -19.09
C GLY A 30 -18.46 25.93 -17.91
N GLN A 31 -18.92 26.60 -16.85
CA GLN A 31 -18.28 26.64 -15.54
C GLN A 31 -17.81 25.23 -15.17
N SER A 32 -16.49 25.02 -15.21
CA SER A 32 -15.90 23.81 -14.66
C SER A 32 -16.26 23.80 -13.19
N ALA A 33 -17.09 22.83 -12.78
CA ALA A 33 -17.17 22.46 -11.38
C ALA A 33 -15.73 22.23 -10.91
N GLU A 34 -15.27 23.06 -9.99
CA GLU A 34 -14.02 22.85 -9.28
C GLU A 34 -14.16 21.52 -8.54
N THR A 35 -13.72 20.43 -9.17
CA THR A 35 -13.39 19.20 -8.46
C THR A 35 -12.22 19.57 -7.57
N GLN A 36 -12.51 19.96 -6.33
CA GLN A 36 -11.50 20.13 -5.30
C GLN A 36 -10.77 18.78 -5.18
N GLU A 37 -9.57 18.73 -5.75
CA GLU A 37 -8.64 17.63 -5.60
C GLU A 37 -8.31 17.56 -4.11
N LYS A 38 -9.00 16.67 -3.38
CA LYS A 38 -8.73 16.42 -1.98
C LYS A 38 -7.32 15.88 -1.89
N VAL A 39 -6.37 16.75 -1.54
CA VAL A 39 -5.00 16.37 -1.21
C VAL A 39 -5.09 15.35 -0.07
N ILE A 40 -4.91 14.08 -0.39
CA ILE A 40 -4.78 13.03 0.62
C ILE A 40 -3.44 13.29 1.28
N GLU A 41 -3.44 13.65 2.56
CA GLU A 41 -2.19 13.76 3.31
C GLU A 41 -1.56 12.37 3.44
N ASP A 42 -0.33 12.23 2.97
CA ASP A 42 0.48 11.05 3.27
C ASP A 42 0.91 11.10 4.74
N PHE A 43 0.34 10.22 5.55
CA PHE A 43 0.68 10.07 6.97
C PHE A 43 2.11 9.59 7.19
N ILE A 44 2.66 8.78 6.28
CA ILE A 44 4.03 8.29 6.31
C ILE A 44 4.67 8.46 4.93
N THR A 45 5.98 8.68 4.94
CA THR A 45 6.85 8.48 3.78
C THR A 45 7.62 7.18 4.01
N VAL A 46 7.34 6.15 3.22
CA VAL A 46 8.11 4.91 3.23
C VAL A 46 9.47 5.18 2.58
N THR A 47 10.53 5.01 3.35
CA THR A 47 11.92 5.23 2.89
C THR A 47 12.58 3.92 2.48
N ARG A 48 12.04 2.78 2.92
CA ARG A 48 12.44 1.46 2.41
C ARG A 48 11.26 0.48 2.46
N PRO A 49 10.94 -0.21 1.35
CA PRO A 49 11.69 -0.27 0.10
C PRO A 49 11.61 1.00 -0.76
N GLU A 50 12.66 1.25 -1.54
CA GLU A 50 12.67 2.27 -2.59
C GLU A 50 12.05 1.66 -3.86
N ASP A 51 10.75 1.93 -4.08
CA ASP A 51 9.98 1.41 -5.22
C ASP A 51 10.01 -0.14 -5.36
N ASN A 52 10.59 -0.62 -6.47
CA ASN A 52 10.81 -2.03 -6.77
C ASN A 52 12.23 -2.42 -6.35
N GLU A 53 12.37 -2.89 -5.11
CA GLU A 53 13.69 -3.25 -4.57
C GLU A 53 14.04 -4.73 -4.85
N THR A 54 15.33 -5.01 -5.02
CA THR A 54 15.85 -6.38 -5.13
C THR A 54 16.93 -6.62 -4.08
N THR A 55 16.84 -7.73 -3.36
CA THR A 55 17.75 -8.09 -2.25
C THR A 55 18.21 -9.54 -2.36
N ASP A 56 19.39 -9.85 -1.81
CA ASP A 56 19.89 -11.22 -1.66
C ASP A 56 19.59 -11.81 -0.27
N ASN A 57 19.00 -11.00 0.63
CA ASN A 57 18.67 -11.39 2.01
C ASN A 57 17.16 -11.52 2.20
N ARG A 58 16.75 -12.62 2.85
CA ARG A 58 15.36 -12.86 3.25
C ARG A 58 14.95 -12.04 4.46
N LEU A 59 15.87 -11.73 5.36
CA LEU A 59 15.63 -10.78 6.43
C LEU A 59 15.77 -9.37 5.85
N PHE A 60 14.65 -8.66 5.79
CA PHE A 60 14.53 -7.38 5.11
C PHE A 60 14.08 -6.30 6.07
N VAL A 61 14.72 -5.13 6.01
CA VAL A 61 14.35 -3.98 6.85
C VAL A 61 13.40 -3.09 6.07
N VAL A 62 12.20 -2.87 6.60
CA VAL A 62 11.29 -1.84 6.12
C VAL A 62 11.40 -0.60 7.00
N CYS A 63 11.36 0.57 6.37
CA CYS A 63 11.56 1.85 7.04
C CYS A 63 10.56 2.89 6.55
N GLY A 64 10.21 3.82 7.42
CA GLY A 64 9.52 5.03 7.03
C GLY A 64 9.62 6.10 8.08
N VAL A 65 9.23 7.31 7.68
CA VAL A 65 9.22 8.50 8.51
C VAL A 65 7.86 9.19 8.45
N THR A 66 7.55 9.96 9.48
CA THR A 66 6.36 10.78 9.57
C THR A 66 6.68 12.07 10.32
N LYS A 67 5.95 13.13 9.98
CA LYS A 67 5.92 14.39 10.72
C LYS A 67 4.74 14.48 11.69
N TYR A 68 3.89 13.45 11.73
CA TYR A 68 2.67 13.42 12.51
C TYR A 68 2.87 12.53 13.75
N GLU A 69 2.29 12.95 14.86
CA GLU A 69 2.20 12.13 16.07
C GLU A 69 1.01 11.17 15.99
N GLY A 70 1.05 10.12 16.82
CA GLY A 70 -0.08 9.19 16.93
C GLY A 70 -0.31 8.33 15.69
N ILE A 71 0.71 8.16 14.84
CA ILE A 71 0.60 7.33 13.63
C ILE A 71 0.85 5.87 13.97
N ILE A 72 -0.09 5.01 13.59
CA ILE A 72 0.06 3.56 13.65
C ILE A 72 0.35 3.03 12.26
N VAL A 73 1.29 2.09 12.16
CA VAL A 73 1.62 1.37 10.93
C VAL A 73 1.32 -0.12 11.08
N GLU A 74 0.60 -0.67 10.13
CA GLU A 74 0.48 -2.12 9.90
C GLU A 74 1.24 -2.52 8.64
N LEU A 75 1.81 -3.72 8.67
CA LEU A 75 2.45 -4.34 7.50
C LEU A 75 1.69 -5.62 7.12
N LYS A 76 1.45 -5.80 5.82
CA LYS A 76 0.84 -7.02 5.30
C LYS A 76 1.63 -7.60 4.13
N LYS A 77 1.79 -8.92 4.10
CA LYS A 77 2.39 -9.65 2.98
C LYS A 77 1.29 -10.29 2.14
N PHE A 78 1.41 -10.22 0.82
CA PHE A 78 0.50 -10.93 -0.06
C PHE A 78 0.82 -12.42 -0.08
N ASN A 79 -0.16 -13.24 0.28
CA ASN A 79 -0.12 -14.68 0.13
C ASN A 79 -0.71 -15.06 -1.24
N PHE A 80 0.15 -15.53 -2.14
CA PHE A 80 -0.24 -15.92 -3.51
C PHE A 80 -1.09 -17.19 -3.57
N ARG A 81 -1.04 -18.06 -2.55
CA ARG A 81 -1.86 -19.27 -2.50
C ARG A 81 -3.33 -18.92 -2.28
N ASP A 82 -3.57 -17.99 -1.36
CA ASP A 82 -4.91 -17.62 -0.91
C ASP A 82 -5.41 -16.31 -1.55
N ASN A 83 -4.59 -15.70 -2.41
CA ASN A 83 -4.87 -14.43 -3.10
C ASN A 83 -5.27 -13.28 -2.14
N LYS A 84 -4.68 -13.23 -0.94
CA LYS A 84 -5.04 -12.29 0.13
C LYS A 84 -3.81 -11.69 0.82
N TYR A 85 -3.98 -10.53 1.44
CA TYR A 85 -2.96 -9.92 2.29
C TYR A 85 -3.10 -10.45 3.72
N GLU A 86 -1.99 -10.92 4.29
CA GLU A 86 -1.90 -11.42 5.66
C GLU A 86 -1.03 -10.48 6.49
N SER A 87 -1.41 -10.24 7.75
CA SER A 87 -0.63 -9.40 8.66
C SER A 87 0.75 -9.99 8.90
N ILE A 88 1.77 -9.14 8.84
CA ILE A 88 3.11 -9.49 9.28
C ILE A 88 3.18 -9.18 10.77
N THR A 89 3.53 -10.19 11.56
CA THR A 89 3.78 -10.04 12.99
C THR A 89 5.29 -9.97 13.23
N VAL A 90 5.75 -8.94 13.94
CA VAL A 90 7.13 -8.77 14.40
C VAL A 90 7.08 -8.63 15.91
N ASP A 91 7.86 -9.44 16.63
CA ASP A 91 7.89 -9.46 18.10
C ASP A 91 6.52 -9.68 18.77
N GLY A 92 5.61 -10.40 18.11
CA GLY A 92 4.26 -10.67 18.61
C GLY A 92 3.23 -9.57 18.32
N GLU A 93 3.65 -8.45 17.72
CA GLU A 93 2.78 -7.33 17.34
C GLU A 93 2.58 -7.26 15.83
N SER A 94 1.41 -6.82 15.35
CA SER A 94 1.12 -6.64 13.92
C SER A 94 0.90 -5.18 13.50
N SER A 95 0.97 -4.28 14.47
CA SER A 95 0.76 -2.84 14.32
C SER A 95 1.66 -2.12 15.30
N TRP A 96 2.29 -1.03 14.88
CA TRP A 96 3.23 -0.29 15.72
C TRP A 96 2.89 1.19 15.70
N LEU A 97 2.79 1.78 16.90
CA LEU A 97 2.76 3.23 17.06
C LEU A 97 4.15 3.78 16.73
N ILE A 98 4.23 4.73 15.79
CA ILE A 98 5.45 5.49 15.55
C ILE A 98 5.61 6.47 16.71
N GLY A 99 6.68 6.30 17.49
CA GLY A 99 6.98 7.20 18.61
C GLY A 99 7.45 8.58 18.16
N ASP A 100 7.68 9.46 19.14
CA ASP A 100 7.98 10.89 18.97
C ASP A 100 9.16 11.22 18.05
N GLY A 101 10.05 10.25 17.81
CA GLY A 101 11.15 10.38 16.84
C GLY A 101 10.70 10.41 15.38
N GLY A 102 9.42 10.11 15.08
CA GLY A 102 8.85 10.20 13.74
C GLY A 102 9.44 9.21 12.74
N PHE A 103 10.10 8.14 13.19
CA PHE A 103 10.64 7.10 12.31
C PHE A 103 10.27 5.72 12.84
N PHE A 104 10.10 4.76 11.92
CA PHE A 104 9.99 3.35 12.27
C PHE A 104 10.90 2.51 11.39
N ALA A 105 11.40 1.41 11.96
CA ALA A 105 12.14 0.38 11.26
C ALA A 105 11.72 -0.99 11.81
N LYS A 106 11.41 -1.94 10.92
CA LYS A 106 11.07 -3.31 11.30
C LYS A 106 11.78 -4.30 10.39
N GLU A 107 12.33 -5.34 10.99
CA GLU A 107 12.87 -6.48 10.26
C GLU A 107 11.75 -7.49 10.01
N ILE A 108 11.58 -7.88 8.76
CA ILE A 108 10.55 -8.83 8.32
C ILE A 108 11.20 -9.94 7.50
N GLU A 109 10.66 -11.15 7.59
CA GLU A 109 11.12 -12.26 6.76
C GLU A 109 10.34 -12.33 5.44
N LEU A 110 11.08 -12.37 4.34
CA LEU A 110 10.56 -12.50 2.98
C LEU A 110 10.85 -13.88 2.40
N ASP A 111 10.00 -14.29 1.45
CA ASP A 111 10.19 -15.53 0.71
C ASP A 111 11.14 -15.30 -0.46
N GLU A 112 11.82 -16.36 -0.94
CA GLU A 112 12.54 -16.26 -2.21
C GLU A 112 11.56 -15.91 -3.35
N GLY A 113 11.97 -15.03 -4.25
CA GLY A 113 11.15 -14.53 -5.34
C GLY A 113 10.42 -13.22 -5.02
N VAL A 114 9.25 -13.03 -5.63
CA VAL A 114 8.52 -11.76 -5.58
C VAL A 114 7.66 -11.71 -4.31
N ASN A 115 7.89 -10.69 -3.49
CA ASN A 115 7.07 -10.36 -2.34
C ASN A 115 6.32 -9.05 -2.62
N ARG A 116 5.02 -9.01 -2.29
CA ARG A 116 4.23 -7.78 -2.29
C ARG A 116 3.91 -7.39 -0.86
N ILE A 117 4.36 -6.22 -0.46
CA ILE A 117 4.25 -5.72 0.91
C ILE A 117 3.34 -4.51 0.89
N LYS A 118 2.33 -4.51 1.74
CA LYS A 118 1.39 -3.42 1.91
C LYS A 118 1.65 -2.74 3.24
N PHE A 119 1.85 -1.43 3.18
CA PHE A 119 1.89 -0.53 4.32
C PHE A 119 0.50 0.08 4.47
N ILE A 120 0.01 0.10 5.71
CA ILE A 120 -1.22 0.78 6.07
C ILE A 120 -0.87 1.69 7.23
N ALA A 121 -1.03 3.00 7.03
CA ALA A 121 -0.81 3.99 8.06
C ALA A 121 -2.11 4.73 8.38
N TYR A 122 -2.34 5.03 9.65
CA TYR A 122 -3.50 5.79 10.11
C TYR A 122 -3.18 6.47 11.44
N LYS A 123 -3.96 7.50 11.78
CA LYS A 123 -3.90 8.12 13.09
C LYS A 123 -4.67 7.27 14.10
N ASP A 124 -4.13 7.07 15.30
CA ASP A 124 -4.82 6.35 16.38
C ASP A 124 -6.20 6.95 16.70
N ALA A 125 -6.31 8.28 16.64
CA ALA A 125 -7.57 9.00 16.86
C ALA A 125 -8.58 8.91 15.69
N GLU A 126 -8.14 8.56 14.49
CA GLU A 126 -8.97 8.54 13.25
C GLU A 126 -8.65 7.27 12.42
N PRO A 127 -8.90 6.06 12.95
CA PRO A 127 -8.46 4.81 12.32
C PRO A 127 -9.15 4.48 10.99
N GLU A 128 -10.27 5.13 10.68
CA GLU A 128 -10.99 5.02 9.41
C GLU A 128 -10.28 5.71 8.24
N VAL A 129 -9.45 6.73 8.50
CA VAL A 129 -8.68 7.42 7.46
C VAL A 129 -7.34 6.73 7.33
N LYS A 130 -7.13 6.04 6.20
CA LYS A 130 -5.93 5.22 5.98
C LYS A 130 -5.17 5.67 4.74
N GLN A 131 -3.86 5.78 4.89
CA GLN A 131 -2.92 5.78 3.79
C GLN A 131 -2.52 4.33 3.49
N VAL A 132 -2.55 3.92 2.23
CA VAL A 132 -2.17 2.57 1.81
C VAL A 132 -1.14 2.65 0.69
N SER A 133 0.01 2.02 0.90
CA SER A 133 1.08 1.94 -0.09
C SER A 133 1.47 0.48 -0.31
N VAL A 134 1.76 0.09 -1.55
CA VAL A 134 2.13 -1.28 -1.89
C VAL A 134 3.46 -1.27 -2.63
N PHE A 135 4.39 -2.08 -2.14
CA PHE A 135 5.73 -2.21 -2.70
C PHE A 135 6.01 -3.65 -3.11
N LYS A 136 6.96 -3.79 -4.03
CA LYS A 136 7.42 -5.08 -4.52
C LYS A 136 8.89 -5.25 -4.14
N VAL A 137 9.20 -6.33 -3.44
CA VAL A 137 10.57 -6.70 -3.10
C VAL A 137 10.88 -8.06 -3.73
N MET A 138 11.89 -8.11 -4.57
CA MET A 138 12.39 -9.36 -5.16
C MET A 138 13.56 -9.89 -4.33
N VAL A 139 13.38 -11.06 -3.71
CA VAL A 139 14.47 -11.76 -3.04
C VAL A 139 15.11 -12.72 -4.03
N LYS A 140 16.37 -12.50 -4.38
CA LYS A 140 17.14 -13.41 -5.24
C LYS A 140 17.45 -14.69 -4.49
N LYS A 141 17.44 -15.80 -5.23
CA LYS A 141 17.91 -17.09 -4.74
C LYS A 141 19.41 -16.99 -4.45
N ASN A 142 19.83 -17.25 -3.21
CA ASN A 142 21.24 -17.20 -2.83
C ASN A 142 21.93 -18.53 -3.19
N ILE A 143 22.32 -18.66 -4.47
CA ILE A 143 22.97 -19.87 -5.01
C ILE A 143 24.31 -20.16 -4.31
N LYS A 144 25.06 -19.13 -3.90
CA LYS A 144 26.37 -19.29 -3.24
C LYS A 144 26.24 -19.95 -1.87
N LYS A 145 25.22 -19.57 -1.09
CA LYS A 145 24.94 -20.20 0.22
C LYS A 145 24.59 -21.69 0.05
N GLN A 146 23.78 -22.03 -0.95
CA GLN A 146 23.39 -23.43 -1.22
C GLN A 146 24.57 -24.32 -1.59
N ILE A 147 25.56 -23.79 -2.31
CA ILE A 147 26.78 -24.53 -2.66
C ILE A 147 27.64 -24.77 -1.40
N LYS A 148 27.80 -23.75 -0.55
CA LYS A 148 28.59 -23.87 0.69
C LYS A 148 27.95 -24.86 1.67
N ASP A 149 26.66 -24.73 1.95
CA ASP A 149 25.93 -25.63 2.84
C ASP A 149 25.93 -27.08 2.32
N GLY A 150 25.91 -27.26 1.00
CA GLY A 150 26.04 -28.58 0.36
C GLY A 150 27.43 -29.21 0.49
N MET A 151 28.50 -28.41 0.48
CA MET A 151 29.87 -28.88 0.72
C MET A 151 30.07 -29.26 2.19
N ASP A 152 29.59 -28.44 3.12
CA ASP A 152 29.74 -28.65 4.56
C ASP A 152 28.98 -29.93 5.01
N ASN A 153 27.76 -30.17 4.51
CA ASN A 153 27.01 -31.40 4.78
C ASN A 153 27.66 -32.67 4.19
N LYS A 154 28.38 -32.56 3.07
CA LYS A 154 29.05 -33.71 2.45
C LYS A 154 30.30 -34.11 3.24
N LEU A 155 30.96 -33.18 3.91
CA LEU A 155 32.11 -33.45 4.79
C LEU A 155 31.69 -34.13 6.09
N ILE A 156 30.51 -33.81 6.64
CA ILE A 156 29.98 -34.43 7.85
C ILE A 156 29.62 -35.90 7.64
N ASN A 157 29.17 -36.29 6.43
CA ASN A 157 28.80 -37.68 6.10
C ASN A 157 29.99 -38.57 5.67
N ILE A 158 31.23 -38.08 5.74
CA ILE A 158 32.45 -38.81 5.35
C ILE A 158 33.36 -39.11 6.57
N ILE A 159 32.99 -38.64 7.78
CA ILE A 159 33.66 -38.92 9.05
C ILE A 159 32.81 -39.89 9.87
#